data_AF-A0A923Z9C4-F1
#
_entry.id   AF-A0A923Z9C4-F1
#
_cell.length_a   1.000
_cell.length_b   1.000
_cell.length_c   1.000
_cell.angle_alpha   90.00
_cell.angle_beta   90.00
_cell.angle_gamma   90.00
#
_symmetry.space_group_name_H-M   'P 1'
#
loop_
_entity.id
_entity.type
_entity.pdbx_description
1 polymer ?
#
loop_
_entity_poly.entity_id
_entity_poly.type
_entity_poly.pdbx_seq_one_letter_code
_entity_poly.pdbx_strand_id
1 'polypeptide(L)'
;MDAQAAARMGDEIAHGFGLAAMVAGAVAGAIVGAAIVAATVATGGVAAVIIAGCVAGGGLSMFQLVKGLTTIFNLQEPASGMLITGSSNVFVNNRAAIRASVDQATCSGFPFNHPPLPLPVLVADGSATVFVNNLPMSRLQSKIVCGAHIKSGSPDTFVGGPNTTMAFVFDLEGWLHTGLEILGVGAVIGAGVIAAAAGAAALAGFVAITGGAMLAFEGLGHLGNAIGPGYGDLLQGVAGLGLLFAGPRLAK
;
A
#
# COMPACT_ATOMS: atom_id res chain seq x y z
N MET A 1 -12.06 10.20 -15.01
CA MET A 1 -10.62 9.96 -15.17
C MET A 1 -9.98 11.31 -15.05
N ASP A 2 -9.43 11.57 -13.87
CA ASP A 2 -8.98 12.91 -13.55
C ASP A 2 -7.62 13.13 -14.22
N ALA A 3 -7.40 14.31 -14.77
CA ALA A 3 -6.11 14.66 -15.34
C ALA A 3 -5.13 14.89 -14.18
N GLN A 4 -3.95 14.28 -14.24
CA GLN A 4 -2.91 14.47 -13.23
C GLN A 4 -1.84 15.44 -13.72
N ALA A 5 -1.15 16.11 -12.80
CA ALA A 5 -0.07 17.04 -13.10
C ALA A 5 0.98 16.38 -14.02
N ALA A 6 1.32 17.04 -15.12
CA ALA A 6 2.31 16.59 -16.09
C ALA A 6 3.68 16.42 -15.43
N ALA A 7 4.36 15.30 -15.69
CA ALA A 7 5.71 15.07 -15.17
C ALA A 7 6.76 15.73 -16.07
N ARG A 8 7.78 16.30 -15.44
CA ARG A 8 8.86 17.04 -16.09
C ARG A 8 10.22 16.64 -15.56
N MET A 9 11.25 16.81 -16.37
CA MET A 9 12.64 16.62 -15.94
C MET A 9 12.91 17.46 -14.70
N GLY A 10 13.43 16.81 -13.66
CA GLY A 10 13.73 17.34 -12.34
C GLY A 10 12.63 17.16 -11.30
N ASP A 11 11.45 16.65 -11.68
CA ASP A 11 10.38 16.38 -10.72
C ASP A 11 10.80 15.20 -9.83
N GLU A 12 10.36 15.23 -8.58
CA GLU A 12 10.76 14.28 -7.55
C GLU A 12 10.02 12.96 -7.69
N ILE A 13 10.67 11.88 -7.25
CA ILE A 13 10.05 10.56 -7.11
C ILE A 13 10.11 10.08 -5.65
N ALA A 14 9.14 9.28 -5.24
CA ALA A 14 9.08 8.71 -3.89
C ALA A 14 8.52 7.29 -3.91
N HIS A 15 8.80 6.55 -2.84
CA HIS A 15 8.22 5.23 -2.58
C HIS A 15 7.09 5.28 -1.53
N GLY A 16 6.78 6.46 -1.00
CA GLY A 16 5.84 6.61 0.09
C GLY A 16 6.30 6.00 1.41
N PHE A 17 5.33 5.87 2.32
CA PHE A 17 5.54 5.31 3.67
C PHE A 17 4.94 3.92 3.84
N GLY A 18 4.28 3.38 2.81
CA GLY A 18 3.43 2.21 2.90
C GLY A 18 4.19 0.95 3.28
N LEU A 19 5.30 0.67 2.59
CA LEU A 19 6.16 -0.49 2.90
C LEU A 19 6.64 -0.49 4.36
N ALA A 20 7.16 0.64 4.84
CA ALA A 20 7.67 0.77 6.20
C ALA A 20 6.55 0.59 7.24
N ALA A 21 5.37 1.17 6.99
CA ALA A 21 4.20 1.02 7.84
C ALA A 21 3.74 -0.45 7.92
N MET A 22 3.68 -1.14 6.78
CA MET A 22 3.33 -2.56 6.73
C MET A 22 4.32 -3.43 7.49
N VAL A 23 5.62 -3.23 7.30
CA VAL A 23 6.65 -4.00 8.02
C VAL A 23 6.56 -3.75 9.52
N ALA A 24 6.47 -2.49 9.96
CA ALA A 24 6.32 -2.15 11.37
C ALA A 24 5.06 -2.79 11.99
N GLY A 25 3.94 -2.70 11.27
CA GLY A 25 2.68 -3.31 11.68
C GLY A 25 2.73 -4.83 11.74
N ALA A 26 3.35 -5.46 10.74
CA ALA A 26 3.52 -6.91 10.69
C ALA A 26 4.39 -7.42 11.84
N VAL A 27 5.47 -6.72 12.18
CA VAL A 27 6.33 -7.04 13.33
C VAL A 27 5.57 -6.89 14.64
N ALA A 28 4.85 -5.78 14.84
CA ALA A 28 4.00 -5.59 16.01
C ALA A 28 2.92 -6.69 16.10
N GLY A 29 2.31 -7.02 14.97
CA GLY A 29 1.38 -8.13 14.80
C GLY A 29 1.96 -9.47 15.21
N ALA A 30 3.18 -9.79 14.78
CA ALA A 30 3.87 -11.02 15.17
C ALA A 30 4.08 -11.10 16.69
N ILE A 31 4.54 -10.01 17.31
CA ILE A 31 4.79 -9.93 18.76
C ILE A 31 3.48 -10.14 19.54
N VAL A 32 2.42 -9.45 19.13
CA VAL A 32 1.09 -9.59 19.75
C VAL A 32 0.53 -10.99 19.55
N GLY A 33 0.62 -11.54 18.34
CA GLY A 33 0.19 -12.91 18.04
C GLY A 33 0.92 -13.94 18.90
N ALA A 34 2.25 -13.80 19.05
CA ALA A 34 3.04 -14.65 19.94
C ALA A 34 2.59 -14.53 21.41
N ALA A 35 2.27 -13.32 21.89
CA ALA A 35 1.77 -13.11 23.25
C ALA A 35 0.39 -13.75 23.47
N ILE A 36 -0.52 -13.67 22.49
CA ILE A 36 -1.84 -14.33 22.52
C ILE A 36 -1.64 -15.85 22.61
N VAL A 37 -0.77 -16.41 21.77
CA VAL A 37 -0.44 -17.84 21.78
C VAL A 37 0.17 -18.27 23.11
N ALA A 38 1.09 -17.49 23.68
CA ALA A 38 1.69 -17.80 24.97
C ALA A 38 0.65 -17.78 26.11
N ALA A 39 -0.35 -16.91 26.03
CA ALA A 39 -1.45 -16.85 27.00
C ALA A 39 -2.45 -18.02 26.85
N THR A 40 -2.55 -18.61 25.65
CA THR A 40 -3.42 -19.77 25.36
C THR A 40 -2.58 -21.04 25.23
N VAL A 41 -2.29 -21.68 26.36
CA VAL A 41 -1.49 -22.91 26.44
C VAL A 41 -2.17 -24.02 25.61
N ALA A 42 -1.46 -24.53 24.58
CA ALA A 42 -1.84 -25.64 23.69
C ALA A 42 -2.89 -25.35 22.60
N THR A 43 -2.53 -24.56 21.59
CA THR A 43 -3.39 -24.21 20.45
C THR A 43 -3.44 -25.23 19.30
N GLY A 44 -2.72 -26.36 19.35
CA GLY A 44 -2.93 -27.48 18.41
C GLY A 44 -2.89 -27.15 16.90
N GLY A 45 -2.11 -26.13 16.49
CA GLY A 45 -2.06 -25.60 15.12
C GLY A 45 -2.71 -24.23 14.94
N VAL A 46 -3.62 -23.83 15.85
CA VAL A 46 -4.23 -22.49 15.89
C VAL A 46 -3.18 -21.40 16.16
N ALA A 47 -2.04 -21.72 16.80
CA ALA A 47 -0.94 -20.76 17.00
C ALA A 47 -0.45 -20.13 15.69
N ALA A 48 -0.20 -20.96 14.68
CA ALA A 48 0.28 -20.47 13.39
C ALA A 48 -0.78 -19.58 12.70
N VAL A 49 -2.06 -19.96 12.82
CA VAL A 49 -3.19 -19.20 12.29
C VAL A 49 -3.34 -17.84 13.00
N ILE A 50 -3.27 -17.81 14.33
CA ILE A 50 -3.33 -16.56 15.12
C ILE A 50 -2.15 -15.66 14.76
N ILE A 51 -0.93 -16.19 14.73
CA ILE A 51 0.25 -15.40 14.38
C ILE A 51 0.11 -14.85 12.96
N ALA A 52 -0.26 -15.68 11.98
CA ALA A 52 -0.49 -15.24 10.60
C ALA A 52 -1.55 -14.14 10.51
N GLY A 53 -2.69 -14.31 11.20
CA GLY A 53 -3.77 -13.31 11.24
C GLY A 53 -3.36 -12.01 11.91
N CYS A 54 -2.60 -12.06 13.02
CA CYS A 54 -2.09 -10.88 13.69
C CYS A 54 -1.02 -10.16 12.87
N VAL A 55 -0.13 -10.89 12.18
CA VAL A 55 0.86 -10.33 11.26
C VAL A 55 0.17 -9.61 10.09
N ALA A 56 -0.76 -10.27 9.42
CA ALA A 56 -1.55 -9.69 8.34
C ALA A 56 -2.34 -8.47 8.82
N GLY A 57 -3.09 -8.62 9.91
CA GLY A 57 -3.91 -7.56 10.50
C GLY A 57 -3.09 -6.37 10.95
N GLY A 58 -1.95 -6.59 11.62
CA GLY A 58 -1.04 -5.53 12.04
C GLY A 58 -0.43 -4.79 10.87
N GLY A 59 0.05 -5.50 9.84
CA GLY A 59 0.64 -4.89 8.65
C GLY A 59 -0.36 -4.03 7.88
N LEU A 60 -1.54 -4.58 7.55
CA LEU A 60 -2.56 -3.87 6.80
C LEU A 60 -3.19 -2.71 7.59
N SER A 61 -3.37 -2.86 8.91
CA SER A 61 -3.92 -1.78 9.74
C SER A 61 -2.96 -0.60 9.92
N MET A 62 -1.66 -0.84 10.09
CA MET A 62 -0.66 0.23 10.07
C MET A 62 -0.59 0.92 8.70
N PHE A 63 -0.67 0.16 7.61
CA PHE A 63 -0.69 0.72 6.26
C PHE A 63 -1.88 1.67 6.08
N GLN A 64 -3.09 1.23 6.42
CA GLN A 64 -4.30 2.04 6.31
C GLN A 64 -4.25 3.27 7.21
N LEU A 65 -3.74 3.12 8.44
CA LEU A 65 -3.53 4.26 9.34
C LEU A 65 -2.63 5.32 8.71
N VAL A 66 -1.44 4.93 8.22
CA VAL A 66 -0.47 5.85 7.64
C VAL A 66 -0.99 6.46 6.33
N LYS A 67 -1.63 5.66 5.47
CA LYS A 67 -2.27 6.13 4.24
C LYS A 67 -3.35 7.18 4.53
N GLY A 68 -4.19 6.93 5.54
CA GLY A 68 -5.21 7.86 5.99
C GLY A 68 -4.63 9.17 6.50
N LEU A 69 -3.63 9.12 7.39
CA LEU A 69 -2.92 10.29 7.89
C LEU A 69 -2.23 11.10 6.78
N THR A 70 -1.53 10.42 5.86
CA THR A 70 -0.87 11.06 4.73
C THR A 70 -1.87 11.78 3.83
N THR A 71 -3.03 11.19 3.58
CA THR A 71 -4.09 11.79 2.76
C THR A 71 -4.74 12.99 3.46
N ILE A 72 -5.10 12.86 4.74
CA ILE A 72 -5.80 13.91 5.50
C ILE A 72 -4.91 15.13 5.70
N PHE A 73 -3.64 14.91 6.07
CA PHE A 73 -2.71 15.99 6.41
C PHE A 73 -1.78 16.38 5.26
N ASN A 74 -1.96 15.82 4.06
CA ASN A 74 -1.06 15.99 2.91
C ASN A 74 0.42 15.84 3.30
N LEU A 75 0.73 14.77 4.05
CA LEU A 75 2.09 14.55 4.54
C LEU A 75 3.03 14.32 3.36
N GLN A 76 4.10 15.10 3.29
CA GLN A 76 5.06 14.99 2.21
C GLN A 76 5.91 13.73 2.33
N GLU A 77 5.86 12.90 1.30
CA GLU A 77 6.73 11.73 1.18
C GLU A 77 8.19 12.16 1.02
N PRO A 78 9.15 11.49 1.65
CA PRO A 78 10.57 11.79 1.43
C PRO A 78 10.94 11.50 -0.03
N ALA A 79 11.61 12.45 -0.67
CA ALA A 79 12.10 12.25 -2.02
C ALA A 79 13.18 11.15 -2.02
N SER A 80 13.00 10.18 -2.89
CA SER A 80 13.97 9.10 -3.11
C SER A 80 14.89 9.39 -4.29
N GLY A 81 14.57 10.41 -5.08
CA GLY A 81 15.37 10.88 -6.21
C GLY A 81 14.54 11.75 -7.13
N MET A 82 14.97 11.88 -8.38
CA MET A 82 14.35 12.80 -9.35
C MET A 82 14.47 12.30 -10.78
N LEU A 83 13.59 12.81 -11.66
CA LEU A 83 13.63 12.56 -13.10
C LEU A 83 14.81 13.32 -13.73
N ILE A 84 15.68 12.63 -14.46
CA ILE A 84 16.95 13.21 -14.96
C ILE A 84 17.04 13.31 -16.48
N THR A 85 16.16 12.64 -17.21
CA THR A 85 16.07 12.72 -18.68
C THR A 85 14.63 13.01 -19.09
N GLY A 86 14.43 13.50 -20.30
CA GLY A 86 13.13 13.91 -20.83
C GLY A 86 13.19 14.15 -22.34
N SER A 87 12.06 14.55 -22.92
CA SER A 87 11.96 14.94 -24.33
C SER A 87 12.91 16.08 -24.69
N SER A 88 13.51 16.03 -25.88
CA SER A 88 14.41 17.06 -26.39
C SER A 88 13.69 18.25 -27.05
N ASN A 89 12.38 18.12 -27.34
CA ASN A 89 11.63 19.12 -28.11
C ASN A 89 10.22 19.40 -27.59
N VAL A 90 9.71 18.64 -26.62
CA VAL A 90 8.44 18.92 -25.95
C VAL A 90 8.71 19.29 -24.51
N PHE A 91 8.26 20.48 -24.13
CA PHE A 91 8.49 21.05 -22.80
C PHE A 91 7.15 21.39 -22.16
N VAL A 92 7.07 21.16 -20.85
CA VAL A 92 6.00 21.68 -19.99
C VAL A 92 6.64 22.64 -19.01
N ASN A 93 6.22 23.90 -19.03
CA ASN A 93 6.80 24.95 -18.18
C ASN A 93 8.34 25.00 -18.25
N ASN A 94 8.87 25.05 -19.47
CA ASN A 94 10.29 25.12 -19.79
C ASN A 94 11.14 23.93 -19.29
N ARG A 95 10.51 22.83 -18.89
CA ARG A 95 11.19 21.60 -18.45
C ARG A 95 10.74 20.47 -19.36
N ALA A 96 11.68 19.61 -19.75
CA ALA A 96 11.42 18.53 -20.70
C ALA A 96 10.30 17.62 -20.20
N ALA A 97 9.33 17.31 -21.07
CA ALA A 97 8.25 16.37 -20.76
C ALA A 97 8.79 14.95 -20.60
N ILE A 98 8.18 14.16 -19.72
CA ILE A 98 8.63 12.80 -19.39
C ILE A 98 7.82 11.75 -20.14
N ARG A 99 8.52 10.76 -20.68
CA ARG A 99 8.00 9.66 -21.47
C ARG A 99 8.29 8.33 -20.79
N ALA A 100 7.28 7.47 -20.74
CA ALA A 100 7.46 6.09 -20.29
C ALA A 100 8.44 5.33 -21.20
N SER A 101 9.10 4.30 -20.64
CA SER A 101 10.07 3.38 -21.25
C SER A 101 11.44 3.93 -21.67
N VAL A 102 11.61 5.24 -21.79
CA VAL A 102 12.87 5.83 -22.30
C VAL A 102 13.51 6.84 -21.36
N ASP A 103 12.70 7.61 -20.63
CA ASP A 103 13.22 8.60 -19.71
C ASP A 103 13.46 7.94 -18.34
N GLN A 104 14.42 8.49 -17.61
CA GLN A 104 15.08 7.88 -16.46
C GLN A 104 14.99 8.79 -15.23
N ALA A 105 15.04 8.16 -14.06
CA ALA A 105 15.20 8.80 -12.78
C ALA A 105 16.54 8.42 -12.13
N THR A 106 16.93 9.15 -11.11
CA THR A 106 17.81 8.63 -10.06
C THR A 106 16.96 8.16 -8.90
N CYS A 107 17.40 7.11 -8.19
CA CYS A 107 16.72 6.67 -6.99
C CYS A 107 17.72 6.09 -5.98
N SER A 108 17.61 6.51 -4.72
CA SER A 108 18.44 6.04 -3.61
C SER A 108 17.94 4.74 -2.99
N GLY A 109 16.70 4.31 -3.30
CA GLY A 109 16.06 3.16 -2.65
C GLY A 109 15.82 3.34 -1.15
N PHE A 110 15.99 4.57 -0.61
CA PHE A 110 15.89 4.82 0.82
C PHE A 110 14.45 4.61 1.35
N PRO A 111 14.28 4.00 2.54
CA PRO A 111 15.19 3.13 3.27
C PRO A 111 14.73 1.67 3.08
N PHE A 112 15.27 0.96 2.08
CA PHE A 112 14.99 -0.46 1.78
C PHE A 112 13.77 -0.75 0.88
N ASN A 113 13.37 0.20 0.03
CA ASN A 113 12.30 -0.08 -0.94
C ASN A 113 12.71 -1.02 -2.07
N HIS A 114 13.99 -1.00 -2.44
CA HIS A 114 14.58 -1.97 -3.35
C HIS A 114 16.10 -2.09 -3.10
N PRO A 115 16.73 -3.23 -3.43
CA PRO A 115 18.19 -3.34 -3.45
C PRO A 115 18.80 -2.39 -4.52
N PRO A 116 20.12 -2.16 -4.52
CA PRO A 116 20.77 -1.48 -5.64
C PRO A 116 20.42 -2.18 -6.95
N LEU A 117 19.68 -1.50 -7.83
CA LEU A 117 19.25 -2.09 -9.09
C LEU A 117 20.39 -1.95 -10.12
N PRO A 118 20.81 -3.04 -10.79
CA PRO A 118 21.83 -2.98 -11.83
C PRO A 118 21.30 -2.40 -13.17
N LEU A 119 20.04 -1.95 -13.21
CA LEU A 119 19.32 -1.51 -14.40
C LEU A 119 19.09 0.01 -14.38
N PRO A 120 18.97 0.66 -15.54
CA PRO A 120 18.54 2.05 -15.61
C PRO A 120 17.16 2.20 -14.96
N VAL A 121 17.00 3.23 -14.13
CA VAL A 121 15.76 3.50 -13.39
C VAL A 121 14.78 4.20 -14.32
N LEU A 122 14.21 3.44 -15.26
CA LEU A 122 13.27 3.94 -16.27
C LEU A 122 11.92 4.31 -15.65
N VAL A 123 11.27 5.30 -16.24
CA VAL A 123 9.85 5.59 -16.00
C VAL A 123 9.03 4.48 -16.66
N ALA A 124 8.20 3.78 -15.90
CA ALA A 124 7.48 2.60 -16.37
C ALA A 124 6.10 2.94 -16.94
N ASP A 125 5.39 3.91 -16.34
CA ASP A 125 4.02 4.23 -16.71
C ASP A 125 3.85 5.59 -17.39
N GLY A 126 2.80 5.70 -18.20
CA GLY A 126 2.34 6.98 -18.74
C GLY A 126 0.87 6.93 -19.17
N SER A 127 0.43 7.97 -19.89
CA SER A 127 -0.91 8.06 -20.45
C SER A 127 -1.10 7.14 -21.65
N ALA A 128 -2.21 6.40 -21.67
CA ALA A 128 -2.59 5.61 -22.85
C ALA A 128 -3.14 6.47 -24.01
N THR A 129 -3.40 7.76 -23.79
CA THR A 129 -4.02 8.64 -24.81
C THR A 129 -3.22 9.90 -25.12
N VAL A 130 -2.24 10.26 -24.29
CA VAL A 130 -1.39 11.44 -24.49
C VAL A 130 0.04 10.98 -24.71
N PHE A 131 0.60 11.40 -25.84
CA PHE A 131 1.91 10.93 -26.30
C PHE A 131 2.86 12.11 -26.51
N VAL A 132 4.12 11.90 -26.14
CA VAL A 132 5.24 12.80 -26.43
C VAL A 132 6.27 11.99 -27.21
N ASN A 133 6.59 12.44 -28.42
CA ASN A 133 7.46 11.70 -29.35
C ASN A 133 7.03 10.23 -29.53
N ASN A 134 5.73 10.01 -29.73
CA ASN A 134 5.11 8.69 -29.92
C ASN A 134 5.21 7.74 -28.73
N LEU A 135 5.55 8.23 -27.54
CA LEU A 135 5.60 7.45 -26.30
C LEU A 135 4.61 8.01 -25.27
N PRO A 136 4.01 7.19 -24.41
CA PRO A 136 3.11 7.64 -23.35
C PRO A 136 3.75 8.73 -22.49
N MET A 137 3.03 9.82 -22.29
CA MET A 137 3.47 10.91 -21.41
C MET A 137 3.20 10.55 -19.95
N SER A 138 4.23 10.62 -19.11
CA SER A 138 4.12 10.35 -17.68
C SER A 138 3.61 11.57 -16.90
N ARG A 139 3.07 11.31 -15.71
CA ARG A 139 2.38 12.30 -14.87
C ARG A 139 2.51 11.93 -13.40
N LEU A 140 1.97 12.77 -12.53
CA LEU A 140 1.90 12.50 -11.09
C LEU A 140 1.37 11.08 -10.86
N GLN A 141 2.01 10.36 -9.94
CA GLN A 141 1.74 8.96 -9.60
C GLN A 141 2.11 7.91 -10.66
N SER A 142 2.65 8.27 -11.83
CA SER A 142 3.21 7.28 -12.77
C SER A 142 4.35 6.50 -12.10
N LYS A 143 4.37 5.17 -12.25
CA LYS A 143 5.39 4.31 -11.66
C LYS A 143 6.72 4.38 -12.41
N ILE A 144 7.76 4.08 -11.65
CA ILE A 144 9.15 3.89 -12.05
C ILE A 144 9.48 2.41 -11.89
N VAL A 145 10.39 1.86 -12.70
CA VAL A 145 10.75 0.42 -12.65
C VAL A 145 11.20 -0.08 -11.28
N CYS A 146 11.65 0.82 -10.40
CA CYS A 146 12.10 0.50 -9.05
C CYS A 146 10.96 0.44 -8.01
N GLY A 147 9.71 0.70 -8.40
CA GLY A 147 8.55 0.71 -7.51
C GLY A 147 8.13 2.11 -7.06
N ALA A 148 9.02 3.11 -7.19
CA ALA A 148 8.70 4.51 -6.91
C ALA A 148 7.60 5.05 -7.84
N HIS A 149 6.98 6.15 -7.44
CA HIS A 149 6.08 6.96 -8.25
C HIS A 149 6.56 8.40 -8.35
N ILE A 150 6.11 9.09 -9.40
CA ILE A 150 6.34 10.52 -9.58
C ILE A 150 5.54 11.29 -8.51
N LYS A 151 6.25 12.00 -7.64
CA LYS A 151 5.72 12.69 -6.45
C LYS A 151 5.41 14.16 -6.72
N SER A 152 6.10 14.81 -7.64
CA SER A 152 5.80 16.19 -8.04
C SER A 152 5.57 16.33 -9.53
N GLY A 153 4.90 17.41 -9.93
CA GLY A 153 4.50 17.63 -11.32
C GLY A 153 4.24 19.10 -11.61
N SER A 154 3.73 19.38 -12.80
CA SER A 154 3.35 20.72 -13.22
C SER A 154 2.21 21.31 -12.39
N PRO A 155 2.27 22.60 -11.99
CA PRO A 155 1.20 23.22 -11.20
C PRO A 155 -0.07 23.53 -12.01
N ASP A 156 0.02 23.61 -13.34
CA ASP A 156 -1.02 24.17 -14.22
C ASP A 156 -1.29 23.31 -15.48
N THR A 157 -0.52 22.26 -15.70
CA THR A 157 -0.60 21.44 -16.90
C THR A 157 -0.89 20.01 -16.49
N PHE A 158 -1.97 19.46 -17.01
CA PHE A 158 -2.48 18.16 -16.59
C PHE A 158 -2.62 17.21 -17.79
N VAL A 159 -2.29 15.94 -17.57
CA VAL A 159 -2.30 14.87 -18.59
C VAL A 159 -3.41 13.88 -18.23
N GLY A 160 -4.46 13.84 -19.05
CA GLY A 160 -5.58 12.91 -18.89
C GLY A 160 -5.34 11.54 -19.52
N GLY A 161 -6.35 10.68 -19.42
CA GLY A 161 -6.38 9.33 -19.99
C GLY A 161 -6.02 8.23 -18.99
N PRO A 162 -6.29 6.96 -19.31
CA PRO A 162 -5.94 5.83 -18.45
C PRO A 162 -4.41 5.65 -18.39
N ASN A 163 -3.91 4.94 -17.37
CA ASN A 163 -2.50 4.55 -17.30
C ASN A 163 -2.21 3.38 -18.26
N THR A 164 -1.02 3.38 -18.85
CA THR A 164 -0.44 2.24 -19.54
C THR A 164 0.96 1.99 -19.01
N THR A 165 1.28 0.74 -18.74
CA THR A 165 2.59 0.31 -18.23
C THR A 165 3.43 -0.22 -19.38
N MET A 166 4.63 0.35 -19.53
CA MET A 166 5.55 0.07 -20.65
C MET A 166 6.83 -0.66 -20.19
N ALA A 167 7.03 -0.83 -18.89
CA ALA A 167 8.15 -1.58 -18.34
C ALA A 167 7.75 -2.32 -17.06
N PHE A 168 8.50 -3.36 -16.71
CA PHE A 168 8.31 -4.07 -15.46
C PHE A 168 8.56 -3.16 -14.25
N VAL A 169 7.67 -3.23 -13.25
CA VAL A 169 7.79 -2.48 -11.99
C VAL A 169 8.09 -3.46 -10.86
N PHE A 170 9.23 -3.26 -10.20
CA PHE A 170 9.56 -3.92 -8.94
C PHE A 170 8.73 -3.29 -7.80
N ASP A 171 7.45 -3.62 -7.73
CA ASP A 171 6.50 -3.02 -6.79
C ASP A 171 6.49 -3.76 -5.44
N LEU A 172 7.59 -3.65 -4.69
CA LEU A 172 7.75 -4.35 -3.41
C LEU A 172 6.64 -3.99 -2.41
N GLU A 173 6.19 -2.73 -2.40
CA GLU A 173 5.07 -2.29 -1.57
C GLU A 173 3.77 -3.01 -1.96
N GLY A 174 3.40 -2.98 -3.25
CA GLY A 174 2.21 -3.67 -3.74
C GLY A 174 2.25 -5.18 -3.51
N TRP A 175 3.42 -5.81 -3.65
CA TRP A 175 3.62 -7.23 -3.39
C TRP A 175 3.47 -7.57 -1.91
N LEU A 176 4.02 -6.75 -1.01
CA LEU A 176 3.86 -6.96 0.43
C LEU A 176 2.41 -6.77 0.85
N HIS A 177 1.72 -5.75 0.34
CA HIS A 177 0.30 -5.52 0.60
C HIS A 177 -0.53 -6.75 0.19
N THR A 178 -0.37 -7.19 -1.06
CA THR A 178 -1.07 -8.37 -1.58
C THR A 178 -0.73 -9.63 -0.78
N GLY A 179 0.55 -9.81 -0.40
CA GLY A 179 1.00 -10.93 0.42
C GLY A 179 0.36 -10.96 1.80
N LEU A 180 0.22 -9.80 2.46
CA LEU A 180 -0.45 -9.67 3.74
C LEU A 180 -1.97 -9.90 3.62
N GLU A 181 -2.61 -9.46 2.54
CA GLU A 181 -4.03 -9.77 2.28
C GLU A 181 -4.25 -11.27 2.12
N ILE A 182 -3.43 -11.94 1.29
CA ILE A 182 -3.49 -13.39 1.11
C ILE A 182 -3.23 -14.12 2.44
N LEU A 183 -2.26 -13.66 3.23
CA LEU A 183 -1.97 -14.22 4.54
C LEU A 183 -3.16 -14.03 5.50
N GLY A 184 -3.79 -12.86 5.50
CA GLY A 184 -4.95 -12.55 6.32
C GLY A 184 -6.16 -13.40 5.95
N VAL A 185 -6.47 -13.51 4.66
CA VAL A 185 -7.54 -14.39 4.16
C VAL A 185 -7.23 -15.84 4.51
N GLY A 186 -6.00 -16.30 4.30
CA GLY A 186 -5.54 -17.63 4.68
C GLY A 186 -5.71 -17.92 6.17
N ALA A 187 -5.39 -16.95 7.04
CA ALA A 187 -5.58 -17.06 8.48
C ALA A 187 -7.08 -17.14 8.85
N VAL A 188 -7.94 -16.33 8.23
CA VAL A 188 -9.40 -16.40 8.45
C VAL A 188 -9.96 -17.75 8.00
N ILE A 189 -9.58 -18.24 6.83
CA ILE A 189 -10.01 -19.57 6.33
C ILE A 189 -9.54 -20.66 7.28
N GLY A 190 -8.26 -20.65 7.67
CA GLY A 190 -7.70 -21.60 8.62
C GLY A 190 -8.44 -21.61 9.95
N ALA A 191 -8.72 -20.42 10.51
CA ALA A 191 -9.49 -20.28 11.75
C ALA A 191 -10.92 -20.83 11.60
N GLY A 192 -11.56 -20.59 10.46
CA GLY A 192 -12.89 -21.13 10.15
C GLY A 192 -12.92 -22.65 10.06
N VAL A 193 -11.91 -23.27 9.43
CA VAL A 193 -11.77 -24.74 9.38
C VAL A 193 -11.60 -25.33 10.78
N ILE A 194 -10.78 -24.69 11.62
CA ILE A 194 -10.58 -25.16 13.00
C ILE A 194 -11.85 -24.98 13.83
N ALA A 195 -12.56 -23.85 13.69
CA ALA A 195 -13.84 -23.63 14.33
C ALA A 195 -14.90 -24.65 13.88
N ALA A 196 -14.91 -25.02 12.59
CA ALA A 196 -15.77 -26.08 12.06
C ALA A 196 -15.45 -27.44 12.69
N ALA A 197 -14.17 -27.79 12.81
CA ALA A 197 -13.74 -29.03 13.45
C ALA A 197 -14.09 -29.07 14.95
N ALA A 198 -14.12 -27.92 15.62
CA ALA A 198 -14.55 -27.80 17.02
C ALA A 198 -16.08 -27.93 17.21
N GLY A 199 -16.86 -27.89 16.13
CA GLY A 199 -18.30 -28.14 16.13
C GLY A 199 -19.16 -26.95 15.69
N ALA A 200 -20.45 -27.21 15.44
CA ALA A 200 -21.37 -26.24 14.84
C ALA A 200 -21.52 -24.93 15.66
N ALA A 201 -21.51 -25.02 16.99
CA ALA A 201 -21.60 -23.84 17.85
C ALA A 201 -20.34 -22.94 17.75
N ALA A 202 -19.15 -23.54 17.71
CA ALA A 202 -17.89 -22.82 17.55
C ALA A 202 -17.80 -22.16 16.18
N LEU A 203 -18.22 -22.86 15.12
CA LEU A 203 -18.30 -22.30 13.77
C LEU A 203 -19.30 -21.15 13.68
N ALA A 204 -20.50 -21.30 14.24
CA ALA A 204 -21.50 -20.23 14.25
C ALA A 204 -20.99 -18.98 14.98
N GLY A 205 -20.33 -19.16 16.13
CA GLY A 205 -19.67 -18.07 16.86
C GLY A 205 -18.57 -17.39 16.04
N PHE A 206 -17.70 -18.17 15.40
CA PHE A 206 -16.66 -17.65 14.52
C PHE A 206 -17.25 -16.83 13.37
N VAL A 207 -18.23 -17.37 12.65
CA VAL A 207 -18.89 -16.67 11.53
C VAL A 207 -19.57 -15.39 12.00
N ALA A 208 -20.26 -15.42 13.15
CA ALA A 208 -20.91 -14.22 13.69
C ALA A 208 -19.90 -13.13 14.08
N ILE A 209 -18.80 -13.50 14.76
CA ILE A 209 -17.77 -12.55 15.19
C ILE A 209 -16.99 -12.00 14.01
N THR A 210 -16.48 -12.87 13.14
CA THR A 210 -15.68 -12.47 11.97
C THR A 210 -16.53 -11.70 10.97
N GLY A 211 -17.73 -12.20 10.64
CA GLY A 211 -18.66 -11.51 9.75
C GLY A 211 -19.11 -10.17 10.30
N GLY A 212 -19.44 -10.12 11.60
CA GLY A 212 -19.78 -8.88 12.29
C GLY A 212 -18.64 -7.86 12.29
N ALA A 213 -17.40 -8.31 12.52
CA ALA A 213 -16.22 -7.47 12.43
C ALA A 213 -16.03 -6.93 11.01
N MET A 214 -16.09 -7.77 9.97
CA MET A 214 -15.96 -7.33 8.58
C MET A 214 -16.99 -6.25 8.21
N LEU A 215 -18.27 -6.46 8.58
CA LEU A 215 -19.33 -5.46 8.38
C LEU A 215 -19.07 -4.17 9.15
N ALA A 216 -18.56 -4.27 10.38
CA ALA A 216 -18.21 -3.09 11.18
C ALA A 216 -17.05 -2.30 10.54
N PHE A 217 -16.02 -2.98 10.01
CA PHE A 217 -14.92 -2.33 9.30
C PHE A 217 -15.38 -1.65 8.01
N GLU A 218 -16.23 -2.31 7.22
CA GLU A 218 -16.80 -1.72 6.00
C GLU A 218 -17.66 -0.49 6.35
N GLY A 219 -18.52 -0.59 7.36
CA GLY A 219 -19.30 0.54 7.88
C GLY A 219 -18.41 1.70 8.35
N LEU A 220 -17.30 1.40 9.01
CA LEU A 220 -16.33 2.40 9.47
C LEU A 220 -15.63 3.10 8.29
N GLY A 221 -15.31 2.35 7.24
CA GLY A 221 -14.76 2.88 5.99
C GLY A 221 -15.75 3.82 5.29
N HIS A 222 -17.01 3.42 5.18
CA HIS A 222 -18.08 4.27 4.62
C HIS A 222 -18.29 5.55 5.43
N LEU A 223 -18.35 5.44 6.76
CA LEU A 223 -18.48 6.59 7.64
C LEU A 223 -17.29 7.55 7.50
N GLY A 224 -16.07 7.01 7.47
CA GLY A 224 -14.87 7.82 7.25
C GLY A 224 -14.88 8.51 5.89
N ASN A 225 -15.19 7.78 4.82
CA ASN A 225 -15.26 8.35 3.47
C ASN A 225 -16.35 9.43 3.33
N ALA A 226 -17.41 9.39 4.14
CA ALA A 226 -18.41 10.45 4.21
C ALA A 226 -17.89 11.74 4.89
N ILE A 227 -16.88 11.64 5.75
CA ILE A 227 -16.20 12.80 6.35
C ILE A 227 -15.28 13.47 5.33
N GLY A 228 -14.49 12.65 4.61
CA GLY A 228 -13.60 13.14 3.56
C GLY A 228 -12.52 12.13 3.15
N PRO A 229 -11.68 12.49 2.16
CA PRO A 229 -10.60 11.63 1.68
C PRO A 229 -9.65 11.22 2.82
N GLY A 230 -9.30 9.93 2.87
CA GLY A 230 -8.36 9.38 3.86
C GLY A 230 -8.95 9.04 5.23
N TYR A 231 -10.13 9.56 5.59
CA TYR A 231 -10.76 9.25 6.89
C TYR A 231 -11.23 7.80 6.99
N GLY A 232 -11.67 7.18 5.89
CA GLY A 232 -12.01 5.75 5.87
C GLY A 232 -10.81 4.87 6.23
N ASP A 233 -9.68 5.11 5.55
CA ASP A 233 -8.41 4.40 5.80
C ASP A 233 -7.92 4.65 7.24
N LEU A 234 -8.00 5.90 7.73
CA LEU A 234 -7.62 6.26 9.10
C LEU A 234 -8.43 5.48 10.14
N LEU A 235 -9.76 5.53 10.05
CA LEU A 235 -10.61 4.89 11.06
C LEU A 235 -10.46 3.37 11.04
N GLN A 236 -10.41 2.75 9.86
CA GLN A 236 -10.16 1.31 9.72
C GLN A 236 -8.78 0.93 10.27
N GLY A 237 -7.74 1.72 9.97
CA GLY A 237 -6.40 1.49 10.50
C GLY A 237 -6.34 1.55 12.03
N VAL A 238 -6.94 2.58 12.63
CA VAL A 238 -7.02 2.74 14.10
C VAL A 238 -7.80 1.59 14.73
N ALA A 239 -8.96 1.22 14.19
CA ALA A 239 -9.77 0.13 14.71
C ALA A 239 -9.03 -1.22 14.62
N GLY A 240 -8.35 -1.48 13.49
CA GLY A 240 -7.56 -2.69 13.28
C GLY A 240 -6.42 -2.83 14.30
N LEU A 241 -5.66 -1.75 14.52
CA LEU A 241 -4.62 -1.72 15.55
C LEU A 241 -5.18 -1.85 16.96
N GLY A 242 -6.30 -1.17 17.24
CA GLY A 242 -6.99 -1.26 18.52
C GLY A 242 -7.40 -2.69 18.85
N LEU A 243 -8.00 -3.41 17.89
CA LEU A 243 -8.36 -4.81 18.04
C LEU A 243 -7.14 -5.71 18.24
N LEU A 244 -6.07 -5.48 17.47
CA LEU A 244 -4.82 -6.22 17.60
C LEU A 244 -4.29 -6.12 19.05
N PHE A 245 -4.11 -4.91 19.57
CA PHE A 245 -3.56 -4.70 20.92
C PHE A 245 -4.53 -5.02 22.05
N ALA A 246 -5.84 -5.01 21.81
CA ALA A 246 -6.84 -5.47 22.77
C ALA A 246 -6.88 -7.00 22.88
N GLY A 247 -6.52 -7.73 21.81
CA GLY A 247 -6.55 -9.19 21.72
C GLY A 247 -5.96 -9.94 22.92
N PRO A 248 -4.73 -9.64 23.39
CA PRO A 248 -4.13 -10.30 24.55
C PRO A 248 -4.92 -10.15 25.86
N ARG A 249 -5.72 -9.09 26.01
CA ARG A 249 -6.58 -8.90 27.19
C ARG A 249 -7.91 -9.64 27.06
N LEU A 250 -8.42 -9.76 25.84
CA LEU A 250 -9.67 -10.48 25.53
C LEU A 250 -9.47 -12.00 25.51
N ALA A 251 -8.23 -12.48 25.37
CA ALA A 251 -7.88 -13.91 25.36
C ALA A 251 -7.65 -14.51 26.76
N LYS A 252 -7.82 -13.73 27.83
CA LYS A 252 -7.75 -14.18 29.24
C LYS A 252 -9.13 -14.52 29.76
#